data_AF-A0A1W2H4W5-F1
#
_entry.id   AF-A0A1W2H4W5-F1
#
_cell.length_a   1.000
_cell.length_b   1.000
_cell.length_c   1.000
_cell.angle_alpha   90.00
_cell.angle_beta   90.00
_cell.angle_gamma   90.00
#
_symmetry.space_group_name_H-M   'P 1'
#
loop_
_entity.id
_entity.type
_entity.pdbx_description
1 polymer ?
#
loop_
_entity_poly.entity_id
_entity_poly.type
_entity_poly.pdbx_seq_one_letter_code
_entity_poly.pdbx_strand_id
1 'polypeptide(L)'
;METKIRKIGNSSGIILPKALIDKYDLAEVIIEDHGDGIIIKPAKKSMFQTKMEEARKNKKAIYSEIEKQASHPEMKVFYEREAEDWDGIDTEIMD
;
A
#
# COMPACT_ATOMS: atom_id res chain seq x y z
N MET A 1 8.72 -24.37 -7.24
CA MET A 1 8.39 -25.67 -6.62
C MET A 1 7.25 -26.25 -7.41
N GLU A 2 7.41 -27.44 -7.95
CA GLU A 2 6.36 -28.14 -8.69
C GLU A 2 5.69 -29.15 -7.75
N THR A 3 4.35 -29.15 -7.70
CA THR A 3 3.58 -30.09 -6.87
C THR A 3 2.47 -30.72 -7.71
N LYS A 4 2.11 -31.97 -7.39
CA LYS A 4 1.03 -32.68 -8.10
C LYS A 4 -0.30 -32.47 -7.38
N ILE A 5 -1.35 -32.26 -8.16
CA ILE A 5 -2.72 -32.25 -7.67
C ILE A 5 -3.09 -33.67 -7.24
N ARG A 6 -3.74 -33.80 -6.07
CA ARG A 6 -4.27 -35.05 -5.54
C ARG A 6 -5.77 -34.98 -5.41
N LYS A 7 -6.45 -36.11 -5.60
CA LYS A 7 -7.89 -36.23 -5.35
C LYS A 7 -8.14 -36.42 -3.86
N ILE A 8 -9.07 -35.65 -3.31
CA ILE A 8 -9.55 -35.72 -1.93
C ILE A 8 -11.07 -35.84 -2.00
N GLY A 9 -11.58 -37.08 -1.99
CA GLY A 9 -13.02 -37.32 -2.18
C GLY A 9 -13.54 -36.77 -3.51
N ASN A 10 -14.51 -35.85 -3.44
CA ASN A 10 -15.07 -35.13 -4.60
C ASN A 10 -14.31 -33.84 -4.93
N SER A 11 -13.20 -33.55 -4.26
CA SER A 11 -12.40 -32.35 -4.43
C SER A 11 -10.98 -32.68 -4.90
N SER A 12 -10.26 -31.65 -5.33
CA SER A 12 -8.84 -31.71 -5.66
C SER A 12 -8.05 -30.85 -4.67
N GLY A 13 -6.87 -31.30 -4.29
CA GLY A 13 -6.00 -30.61 -3.34
C GLY A 13 -4.53 -30.63 -3.78
N ILE A 14 -3.76 -29.69 -3.26
CA ILE A 14 -2.31 -29.58 -3.42
C ILE A 14 -1.68 -29.55 -2.03
N ILE A 15 -0.53 -30.20 -1.89
CA ILE A 15 0.20 -30.21 -0.62
C ILE A 15 1.17 -29.04 -0.64
N LEU A 16 0.90 -28.05 0.23
CA LEU A 16 1.81 -26.94 0.45
C LEU A 16 2.78 -27.28 1.60
N PRO A 17 4.07 -26.97 1.45
CA PRO A 17 5.02 -27.08 2.56
C PRO A 17 4.59 -26.22 3.75
N LYS A 18 4.76 -26.78 4.95
CA LYS A 18 4.45 -26.07 6.20
C LYS A 18 5.14 -24.71 6.30
N ALA A 19 6.39 -24.61 5.82
CA ALA A 19 7.13 -23.35 5.81
C ALA A 19 6.42 -22.22 5.04
N LEU A 20 5.68 -22.52 3.97
CA LEU A 20 4.90 -21.51 3.25
C LEU A 20 3.62 -21.14 3.98
N ILE A 21 2.97 -22.13 4.60
CA ILE A 21 1.77 -21.89 5.43
C ILE A 21 2.12 -20.95 6.58
N ASP A 22 3.21 -21.23 7.28
CA ASP A 22 3.66 -20.44 8.44
C ASP A 22 4.15 -19.04 8.02
N LYS A 23 4.88 -18.94 6.89
CA LYS A 23 5.41 -17.65 6.39
C LYS A 23 4.32 -16.67 5.98
N TYR A 24 3.21 -17.17 5.42
CA TYR A 24 2.13 -16.34 4.88
C TYR A 24 0.83 -16.39 5.71
N ASP A 25 0.86 -17.02 6.90
CA ASP A 25 -0.28 -17.20 7.80
C ASP A 25 -1.55 -17.71 7.09
N LEU A 26 -1.38 -18.79 6.31
CA LEU A 26 -2.45 -19.36 5.44
C LEU A 26 -3.45 -20.24 6.22
N ALA A 27 -3.93 -19.78 7.39
CA ALA A 27 -4.92 -20.51 8.18
C ALA A 27 -6.30 -20.56 7.50
N GLU A 28 -6.70 -19.44 6.90
CA GLU A 28 -7.87 -19.31 6.04
C GLU A 28 -7.43 -18.63 4.74
N VAL A 29 -7.92 -19.08 3.59
CA VAL A 29 -7.47 -18.58 2.28
C VAL A 29 -8.63 -18.21 1.37
N ILE A 30 -8.40 -17.19 0.55
CA ILE A 30 -9.25 -16.80 -0.58
C ILE A 30 -8.56 -17.28 -1.86
N ILE A 31 -9.35 -17.91 -2.71
CA ILE A 31 -8.92 -18.44 -4.01
C ILE A 31 -9.54 -17.56 -5.08
N GLU A 32 -8.72 -16.87 -5.87
CA GLU A 32 -9.15 -16.03 -6.98
C GLU A 32 -8.68 -16.62 -8.31
N ASP A 33 -9.57 -16.65 -9.30
CA ASP A 33 -9.28 -17.06 -10.67
C ASP A 33 -8.85 -15.84 -11.48
N HIS A 34 -7.66 -15.91 -12.07
CA HIS A 34 -7.10 -14.85 -12.94
C HIS A 34 -6.95 -15.33 -14.40
N GLY A 35 -7.53 -16.49 -14.76
CA GLY A 35 -7.57 -17.03 -16.12
C GLY A 35 -6.26 -17.71 -16.57
N ASP A 36 -5.11 -17.15 -16.21
CA ASP A 36 -3.79 -17.75 -16.39
C ASP A 36 -3.38 -18.67 -15.22
N GLY A 37 -4.10 -18.57 -14.11
CA GLY A 37 -3.85 -19.34 -12.92
C GLY A 37 -4.77 -18.95 -11.77
N ILE A 38 -4.44 -19.52 -10.61
CA ILE A 38 -5.18 -19.32 -9.37
C ILE A 38 -4.26 -18.63 -8.37
N ILE A 39 -4.72 -17.53 -7.78
CA ILE A 39 -4.03 -16.85 -6.70
C ILE A 39 -4.64 -17.29 -5.37
N ILE A 40 -3.79 -17.80 -4.48
CA ILE A 40 -4.15 -18.16 -3.11
C ILE A 40 -3.56 -17.10 -2.19
N LYS A 41 -4.41 -16.42 -1.42
CA LYS A 41 -4.02 -15.40 -0.44
C LYS A 41 -4.70 -15.64 0.90
N PRO A 42 -4.10 -15.22 2.03
CA PRO A 42 -4.76 -15.31 3.33
C PRO A 42 -6.08 -14.52 3.33
N ALA A 43 -7.11 -15.07 3.97
CA ALA A 43 -8.42 -14.44 4.07
C ALA A 43 -8.40 -13.22 5.03
N LYS A 44 -7.52 -13.26 6.04
CA LYS A 44 -7.28 -12.12 6.91
C LYS A 44 -6.53 -11.03 6.15
N LYS A 45 -7.19 -9.89 5.98
CA LYS A 45 -6.53 -8.65 5.55
C LYS A 45 -5.57 -8.20 6.66
N SER A 46 -4.33 -7.92 6.29
CA SER A 46 -3.39 -7.27 7.20
C SER A 46 -3.93 -5.89 7.60
N MET A 47 -3.69 -5.47 8.84
CA MET A 47 -3.99 -4.11 9.31
C MET A 47 -3.46 -3.04 8.35
N PHE A 48 -2.31 -3.30 7.72
CA PHE A 48 -1.74 -2.41 6.71
C PHE A 48 -2.61 -2.32 5.45
N GLN A 49 -3.12 -3.45 4.94
CA GLN A 49 -3.99 -3.47 3.76
C GLN A 49 -5.31 -2.76 4.03
N THR A 50 -5.89 -2.97 5.21
CA THR A 50 -7.12 -2.28 5.63
C THR A 50 -6.91 -0.76 5.69
N LYS A 51 -5.84 -0.30 6.36
CA LYS A 51 -5.51 1.13 6.42
C LYS A 51 -5.20 1.74 5.05
N MET A 52 -4.56 0.97 4.16
CA MET A 52 -4.26 1.42 2.81
C MET A 52 -5.52 1.54 1.94
N GLU A 53 -6.49 0.62 2.08
CA GLU A 53 -7.80 0.72 1.44
C GLU A 53 -8.59 1.93 1.96
N GLU A 54 -8.58 2.17 3.27
CA GLU A 54 -9.20 3.36 3.87
C GLU A 54 -8.56 4.67 3.35
N ALA A 55 -7.23 4.73 3.33
CA ALA A 55 -6.49 5.86 2.76
C ALA A 55 -6.82 6.07 1.27
N ARG A 56 -6.93 4.98 0.50
CA ARG A 56 -7.29 5.06 -0.94
C ARG A 56 -8.73 5.54 -1.14
N LYS A 57 -9.66 5.10 -0.30
CA LYS A 57 -11.07 5.55 -0.33
C LYS A 57 -11.18 7.04 0.01
N ASN A 58 -10.42 7.48 1.01
CA ASN A 58 -10.43 8.86 1.48
C ASN A 58 -9.49 9.77 0.69
N LYS A 59 -8.72 9.23 -0.27
CA LYS A 59 -7.76 9.99 -1.09
C LYS A 59 -8.41 11.24 -1.68
N LYS A 60 -9.55 11.12 -2.35
CA LYS A 60 -10.23 12.29 -2.94
C LYS A 60 -10.57 13.37 -1.90
N ALA A 61 -11.05 12.98 -0.73
CA ALA A 61 -11.36 13.91 0.35
C ALA A 61 -10.09 14.60 0.88
N ILE A 62 -9.04 13.82 1.17
CA ILE A 62 -7.75 14.33 1.66
C ILE A 62 -7.14 15.33 0.66
N TYR A 63 -7.08 14.99 -0.62
CA TYR A 63 -6.53 15.91 -1.64
C TYR A 63 -7.39 17.17 -1.81
N SER A 64 -8.73 17.06 -1.74
CA SER A 64 -9.61 18.24 -1.81
C SER A 64 -9.45 19.16 -0.60
N GLU A 65 -9.12 18.61 0.57
CA GLU A 65 -8.91 19.38 1.79
C GLU A 65 -7.55 20.09 1.78
N ILE A 66 -6.51 19.39 1.30
CA ILE A 66 -5.19 20.00 1.04
C ILE A 66 -5.31 21.14 0.03
N GLU A 67 -6.08 20.97 -1.04
CA GLU A 67 -6.29 22.04 -2.03
C GLU A 67 -7.01 23.25 -1.44
N LYS A 68 -8.02 23.04 -0.57
CA LYS A 68 -8.69 24.12 0.19
C LYS A 68 -7.75 24.85 1.15
N GLN A 69 -6.84 24.13 1.80
CA GLN A 69 -5.85 24.72 2.70
C GLN A 69 -4.76 25.47 1.93
N ALA A 70 -4.28 24.93 0.81
CA ALA A 70 -3.32 25.59 -0.07
C ALA A 70 -3.90 26.84 -0.76
N SER A 71 -5.21 26.89 -0.94
CA SER A 71 -5.91 28.07 -1.48
C SER A 71 -6.28 29.11 -0.42
N HIS A 72 -6.02 28.86 0.87
CA HIS A 72 -6.24 29.88 1.90
C HIS A 72 -5.28 31.08 1.72
N PRO A 73 -5.80 32.32 1.79
CA PRO A 73 -5.00 33.52 1.59
C PRO A 73 -3.81 33.63 2.55
N GLU A 74 -4.01 33.25 3.82
CA GLU A 74 -2.97 33.29 4.84
C GLU A 74 -1.84 32.28 4.57
N MET A 75 -2.18 31.10 4.04
CA MET A 75 -1.19 30.08 3.67
C MET A 75 -0.40 30.49 2.43
N LYS A 76 -1.06 31.07 1.42
CA LYS A 76 -0.37 31.64 0.25
C LYS A 76 0.60 32.74 0.68
N VAL A 77 0.14 33.69 1.48
CA VAL A 77 0.97 34.79 1.97
C VAL A 77 2.14 34.27 2.81
N PHE A 78 1.98 33.22 3.62
CA PHE A 78 3.07 32.64 4.41
C PHE A 78 4.16 32.00 3.54
N TYR A 79 3.78 31.20 2.53
CA TYR A 79 4.74 30.53 1.64
C TYR A 79 5.29 31.44 0.53
N GLU A 80 4.56 32.47 0.13
CA GLU A 80 5.02 33.52 -0.78
C GLU A 80 5.87 34.58 -0.06
N ARG A 81 5.84 34.64 1.29
CA ARG A 81 6.48 35.71 2.07
C ARG A 81 8.00 35.74 2.01
N GLU A 82 8.68 34.62 1.74
CA GLU A 82 10.15 34.58 1.67
C GLU A 82 10.61 33.52 0.66
N ALA A 83 10.26 33.73 -0.61
CA ALA A 83 11.25 33.50 -1.68
C ALA A 83 12.18 34.73 -1.83
N GLU A 84 12.01 35.74 -0.96
CA GLU A 84 12.92 36.87 -0.80
C GLU A 84 14.11 36.46 0.09
N ASP A 85 15.31 36.71 -0.46
CA ASP A 85 16.65 36.70 0.15
C ASP A 85 17.24 35.38 0.67
N TRP A 86 17.59 34.49 -0.27
CA TRP A 86 18.77 33.61 -0.11
C TRP A 86 20.09 34.37 -0.30
N ASP A 87 20.05 35.69 -0.55
CA ASP A 87 21.21 36.58 -0.74
C ASP A 87 22.12 36.68 0.51
N GLY A 88 21.70 36.15 1.65
CA GLY A 88 22.49 36.08 2.89
C GLY A 88 23.05 34.71 3.24
N ILE A 89 22.85 33.68 2.40
CA ILE A 89 23.45 32.35 2.67
C ILE A 89 24.84 32.32 2.05
N ASP A 90 25.83 32.52 2.92
CA ASP A 90 27.24 32.35 2.59
C ASP A 90 27.51 30.88 2.22
N THR A 91 27.54 30.59 0.92
CA THR A 91 27.85 29.26 0.39
C THR A 91 29.36 29.00 0.32
N GLU A 92 30.20 29.93 0.82
CA GLU A 92 31.66 29.83 0.78
C GLU A 92 32.27 29.00 1.94
N ILE A 93 31.48 28.22 2.69
CA ILE A 93 32.04 27.19 3.59
C ILE A 93 32.47 25.95 2.77
N MET A 94 33.34 26.15 1.79
CA MET A 94 34.14 25.12 1.14
C MET A 94 35.45 25.74 0.64
N ASP A 95 36.37 25.97 1.58
CA ASP A 95 37.84 25.91 1.35
C ASP A 95 38.48 25.13 2.51
#